data_AF-A0A1E3VL51-F1
#
_entry.id   AF-A0A1E3VL51-F1
#
_cell.length_a   1.000
_cell.length_b   1.000
_cell.length_c   1.000
_cell.angle_alpha   90.00
_cell.angle_beta   90.00
_cell.angle_gamma   90.00
#
_symmetry.space_group_name_H-M   'P 1'
#
loop_
_entity.id
_entity.type
_entity.pdbx_description
1 polymer ?
#
loop_
_entity_poly.entity_id
_entity_poly.type
_entity_poly.pdbx_seq_one_letter_code
_entity_poly.pdbx_strand_id
1 'polypeptide(L)'
;MEDGGLDHVTPGMLLPPIDLPSTDGGRVHLATLTGRSVLAVYPWTGRPGQPNPPHWDDIHGAHGSTPELEGFRDLSEEIARHGARIFALSRQTTDYQQEAVERLRLPFPILSDEHGSFSEAFALPSFTTGGESYLKRLTLMLRDGEVEWVFYPVMDPAGHAGEILAWLKQEA
;
A
#
# COMPACT_ATOMS: atom_id res chain seq x y z
N MET A 1 -1.29 12.14 16.73
CA MET A 1 -2.66 11.79 17.14
C MET A 1 -3.18 10.85 16.09
N GLU A 2 -3.60 9.65 16.51
CA GLU A 2 -4.32 8.72 15.65
C GLU A 2 -5.70 9.33 15.38
N ASP A 3 -6.09 9.42 14.11
CA ASP A 3 -7.31 10.10 13.69
C ASP A 3 -8.50 9.16 13.47
N GLY A 4 -8.41 7.92 13.95
CA GLY A 4 -9.49 6.91 13.88
C GLY A 4 -9.89 6.51 12.46
N GLY A 5 -9.06 6.83 11.45
CA GLY A 5 -9.41 6.68 10.03
C GLY A 5 -9.73 5.27 9.53
N LEU A 6 -9.57 4.24 10.37
CA LEU A 6 -9.91 2.84 10.08
C LEU A 6 -10.67 2.15 11.23
N ASP A 7 -11.31 2.90 12.13
CA ASP A 7 -12.06 2.32 13.27
C ASP A 7 -13.20 1.38 12.82
N HIS A 8 -13.66 1.52 11.57
CA HIS A 8 -14.68 0.65 10.97
C HIS A 8 -14.13 -0.67 10.43
N VAL A 9 -12.81 -0.81 10.25
CA VAL A 9 -12.19 -1.99 9.65
C VAL A 9 -11.90 -3.02 10.74
N THR A 10 -12.53 -4.19 10.62
CA THR A 10 -12.36 -5.31 11.55
C THR A 10 -11.87 -6.57 10.83
N PRO A 11 -11.17 -7.50 11.52
CA PRO A 11 -10.86 -8.81 10.95
C PRO A 11 -12.10 -9.54 10.41
N GLY A 12 -11.97 -10.19 9.25
CA GLY A 12 -13.04 -10.84 8.50
C GLY A 12 -13.85 -9.91 7.59
N MET A 13 -13.55 -8.60 7.55
CA MET A 13 -14.22 -7.69 6.63
C MET A 13 -13.82 -7.98 5.18
N LEU A 14 -14.83 -8.16 4.32
CA LEU A 14 -14.63 -8.43 2.89
C LEU A 14 -14.11 -7.17 2.18
N LEU A 15 -13.17 -7.38 1.25
CA LEU A 15 -12.72 -6.32 0.36
C LEU A 15 -13.75 -6.00 -0.73
N PRO A 16 -13.77 -4.77 -1.26
CA PRO A 16 -14.61 -4.43 -2.40
C PRO A 16 -14.23 -5.28 -3.62
N PRO A 17 -15.22 -5.78 -4.38
CA PRO A 17 -14.97 -6.58 -5.58
C PRO A 17 -14.58 -5.67 -6.75
N ILE A 18 -13.38 -5.09 -6.70
CA ILE A 18 -12.86 -4.13 -7.67
C ILE A 18 -11.57 -4.66 -8.28
N ASP A 19 -11.53 -4.68 -9.61
CA ASP A 19 -10.32 -4.97 -10.37
C ASP A 19 -9.43 -3.72 -10.46
N LEU A 20 -8.17 -3.83 -10.04
CA LEU A 20 -7.19 -2.75 -10.09
C LEU A 20 -6.15 -3.04 -11.18
N PRO A 21 -5.84 -2.09 -12.09
CA PRO A 21 -4.69 -2.18 -12.97
C PRO A 21 -3.38 -2.41 -12.20
N SER A 22 -2.47 -3.18 -12.76
CA SER A 22 -1.23 -3.58 -12.10
C SER A 22 0.00 -3.36 -12.98
N THR A 23 1.13 -3.00 -12.37
CA THR A 23 2.43 -2.83 -13.05
C THR A 23 3.06 -4.14 -13.52
N ASP A 24 2.58 -5.30 -13.06
CA ASP A 24 2.96 -6.61 -13.64
C ASP A 24 2.13 -6.99 -14.89
N GLY A 25 1.24 -6.09 -15.32
CA GLY A 25 0.32 -6.27 -16.42
C GLY A 25 -1.04 -6.82 -15.98
N GLY A 26 -2.07 -6.52 -16.76
CA GLY A 26 -3.43 -6.98 -16.47
C GLY A 26 -4.05 -6.27 -15.27
N ARG A 27 -4.89 -7.00 -14.52
CA ARG A 27 -5.68 -6.49 -13.40
C ARG A 27 -5.69 -7.49 -12.25
N VAL A 28 -5.71 -6.98 -11.02
CA VAL A 28 -5.77 -7.78 -9.79
C VAL A 28 -7.10 -7.52 -9.09
N HIS A 29 -7.80 -8.59 -8.74
CA HIS A 29 -9.04 -8.57 -7.97
C HIS A 29 -8.78 -9.08 -6.54
N LEU A 30 -8.52 -8.14 -5.63
CA LEU A 30 -8.06 -8.45 -4.27
C LEU A 30 -9.04 -9.35 -3.49
N ALA A 31 -10.35 -9.15 -3.68
CA ALA A 31 -11.41 -9.91 -2.99
C ALA A 31 -11.49 -11.39 -3.38
N THR A 32 -10.81 -11.82 -4.45
CA THR A 32 -10.79 -13.23 -4.91
C THR A 32 -9.44 -13.91 -4.68
N LEU A 33 -8.47 -13.22 -4.10
CA LEU A 33 -7.14 -13.77 -3.87
C LEU A 33 -7.18 -14.82 -2.76
N THR A 34 -6.66 -16.02 -3.03
CA THR A 34 -6.53 -17.09 -2.04
C THR A 34 -5.19 -17.05 -1.31
N GLY A 35 -5.16 -17.34 -0.02
CA GLY A 35 -3.99 -17.26 0.83
C GLY A 35 -3.67 -15.82 1.24
N ARG A 36 -2.52 -15.63 1.90
CA ARG A 36 -2.18 -14.37 2.56
C ARG A 36 -1.54 -13.37 1.59
N SER A 37 -1.90 -12.10 1.73
CA SER A 37 -1.30 -10.98 1.00
C SER A 37 -1.07 -9.78 1.93
N VAL A 38 0.01 -9.05 1.70
CA VAL A 38 0.28 -7.72 2.23
C VAL A 38 -0.20 -6.72 1.17
N LEU A 39 -1.04 -5.77 1.56
CA LEU A 39 -1.39 -4.60 0.74
C LEU A 39 -0.83 -3.34 1.39
N ALA A 40 0.35 -2.91 0.94
CA ALA A 40 1.00 -1.69 1.40
C ALA A 40 0.44 -0.46 0.66
N VAL A 41 -0.38 0.33 1.34
CA VAL A 41 -0.99 1.55 0.79
C VAL A 41 -0.11 2.74 1.14
N TYR A 42 0.29 3.51 0.13
CA TYR A 42 1.19 4.64 0.33
C TYR A 42 0.70 5.92 -0.38
N PRO A 43 1.09 7.12 0.09
CA PRO A 43 0.60 8.36 -0.48
C PRO A 43 1.02 8.58 -1.94
N TRP A 44 2.32 8.60 -2.19
CA TRP A 44 2.90 8.93 -3.49
C TRP A 44 4.38 8.54 -3.57
N THR A 45 4.87 8.23 -4.77
CA THR A 45 6.29 8.03 -5.07
C THR A 45 6.82 9.20 -5.88
N GLY A 46 7.86 9.86 -5.37
CA GLY A 46 8.54 10.93 -6.10
C GLY A 46 9.38 10.41 -7.26
N ARG A 47 9.52 11.25 -8.28
CA ARG A 47 10.42 11.03 -9.42
C ARG A 47 11.69 11.88 -9.26
N PRO A 48 12.88 11.32 -9.49
CA PRO A 48 14.13 12.08 -9.39
C PRO A 48 14.10 13.35 -10.27
N GLY A 49 14.50 14.48 -9.67
CA GLY A 49 14.56 15.77 -10.36
C GLY A 49 13.20 16.45 -10.63
N GLN A 50 12.09 15.87 -10.17
CA GLN A 50 10.77 16.48 -10.24
C GLN A 50 10.37 17.06 -8.88
N PRO A 51 9.63 18.18 -8.84
CA PRO A 51 9.16 18.75 -7.59
C PRO A 51 8.16 17.82 -6.90
N ASN A 52 8.10 17.91 -5.56
CA ASN A 52 7.01 17.32 -4.80
C ASN A 52 5.67 17.98 -5.16
N PRO A 53 4.53 17.33 -4.87
CA PRO A 53 3.24 18.00 -4.89
C PRO A 53 3.25 19.28 -4.04
N PRO A 54 2.40 20.27 -4.33
CA PRO A 54 2.28 21.46 -3.50
C PRO A 54 2.08 21.11 -2.02
N HIS A 55 2.69 21.87 -1.10
CA HIS A 55 2.57 21.70 0.36
C HIS A 55 2.95 20.31 0.92
N TRP A 56 3.60 19.45 0.15
CA TRP A 56 3.92 18.09 0.57
C TRP A 56 4.75 18.03 1.87
N ASP A 57 5.72 18.93 1.99
CA ASP A 57 6.63 19.01 3.13
C ASP A 57 5.92 19.40 4.45
N ASP A 58 4.73 20.00 4.36
CA ASP A 58 3.90 20.40 5.51
C ASP A 58 3.03 19.24 6.02
N ILE A 59 2.90 18.15 5.25
CA ILE A 59 1.96 17.06 5.54
C ILE A 59 2.68 15.93 6.28
N HIS A 60 2.34 15.77 7.55
CA HIS A 60 2.88 14.69 8.38
C HIS A 60 2.54 13.31 7.77
N GLY A 61 3.56 12.46 7.63
CA GLY A 61 3.42 11.11 7.07
C GLY A 61 3.40 11.04 5.53
N ALA A 62 3.44 12.17 4.82
CA ALA A 62 3.45 12.19 3.35
C ALA A 62 4.78 11.67 2.76
N HIS A 63 5.90 11.92 3.45
CA HIS A 63 7.21 11.38 3.08
C HIS A 63 7.38 9.92 3.52
N GLY A 64 8.35 9.23 2.90
CA GLY A 64 8.77 7.88 3.31
C GLY A 64 8.31 6.74 2.39
N SER A 65 7.56 7.01 1.31
CA SER A 65 7.08 5.93 0.44
C SER A 65 8.20 5.20 -0.31
N THR A 66 9.26 5.90 -0.70
CA THR A 66 10.44 5.23 -1.31
C THR A 66 11.14 4.30 -0.32
N PRO A 67 11.58 4.74 0.87
CA PRO A 67 12.23 3.83 1.81
C PRO A 67 11.30 2.70 2.30
N GLU A 68 9.99 2.91 2.36
CA GLU A 68 9.05 1.82 2.67
C GLU A 68 9.02 0.74 1.58
N LEU A 69 8.85 1.13 0.31
CA LEU A 69 8.86 0.18 -0.81
C LEU A 69 10.21 -0.53 -0.94
N GLU A 70 11.32 0.16 -0.64
CA GLU A 70 12.66 -0.45 -0.56
C GLU A 70 12.75 -1.46 0.58
N GLY A 71 12.22 -1.17 1.76
CA GLY A 71 12.15 -2.13 2.86
C GLY A 71 11.36 -3.39 2.49
N PHE A 72 10.21 -3.23 1.82
CA PHE A 72 9.42 -4.36 1.31
C PHE A 72 10.16 -5.14 0.24
N ARG A 73 10.90 -4.47 -0.65
CA ARG A 73 11.77 -5.14 -1.64
C ARG A 73 12.80 -6.00 -0.93
N ASP A 74 13.52 -5.40 0.01
CA ASP A 74 14.66 -6.04 0.68
C ASP A 74 14.21 -7.25 1.53
N LEU A 75 12.98 -7.27 2.02
CA LEU A 75 12.39 -8.38 2.79
C LEU A 75 11.41 -9.26 1.99
N SER A 76 11.23 -9.01 0.70
CA SER A 76 10.21 -9.67 -0.14
C SER A 76 10.32 -11.19 -0.13
N GLU A 77 11.53 -11.73 -0.24
CA GLU A 77 11.76 -13.19 -0.21
C GLU A 77 11.40 -13.80 1.16
N GLU A 78 11.76 -13.13 2.26
CA GLU A 78 11.43 -13.60 3.61
C GLU A 78 9.92 -13.56 3.85
N ILE A 79 9.24 -12.49 3.43
CA ILE A 79 7.78 -12.37 3.50
C ILE A 79 7.11 -13.50 2.70
N ALA A 80 7.61 -13.79 1.49
CA ALA A 80 7.13 -14.89 0.66
C ALA A 80 7.36 -16.27 1.32
N ARG A 81 8.51 -16.50 1.97
CA ARG A 81 8.79 -17.72 2.74
C ARG A 81 7.80 -17.93 3.89
N HIS A 82 7.22 -16.86 4.44
CA HIS A 82 6.16 -16.90 5.45
C HIS A 82 4.75 -16.88 4.84
N GLY A 83 4.62 -17.19 3.55
CA GLY A 83 3.35 -17.46 2.88
C GLY A 83 2.55 -16.22 2.48
N ALA A 84 3.16 -15.03 2.46
CA ALA A 84 2.49 -13.80 2.06
C ALA A 84 3.01 -13.26 0.72
N ARG A 85 2.07 -12.88 -0.16
CA ARG A 85 2.35 -12.12 -1.38
C ARG A 85 2.35 -10.62 -1.06
N ILE A 86 3.09 -9.81 -1.80
CA ILE A 86 3.12 -8.35 -1.59
C ILE A 86 2.42 -7.66 -2.77
N PHE A 87 1.58 -6.69 -2.45
CA PHE A 87 1.05 -5.68 -3.37
C PHE A 87 1.28 -4.31 -2.73
N ALA A 88 1.67 -3.32 -3.52
CA ALA A 88 1.58 -1.92 -3.11
C ALA A 88 0.38 -1.25 -3.79
N LEU A 89 -0.14 -0.16 -3.23
CA LEU A 89 -1.29 0.55 -3.81
C LEU A 89 -1.18 2.06 -3.57
N SER A 90 -1.50 2.83 -4.60
CA SER A 90 -1.66 4.29 -4.52
C SER A 90 -2.61 4.81 -5.61
N ARG A 91 -2.93 6.11 -5.56
CA ARG A 91 -3.79 6.78 -6.56
C ARG A 91 -3.05 7.22 -7.83
N GLN A 92 -1.79 6.85 -8.01
CA GLN A 92 -1.08 7.19 -9.25
C GLN A 92 -1.43 6.21 -10.37
N THR A 93 -1.36 6.68 -11.62
CA THR A 93 -1.61 5.84 -12.81
C THR A 93 -0.61 4.68 -12.88
N THR A 94 -0.96 3.58 -13.55
CA THR A 94 -0.02 2.45 -13.75
C THR A 94 1.27 2.90 -14.45
N ASP A 95 1.16 3.73 -15.50
CA ASP A 95 2.34 4.30 -16.19
C ASP A 95 3.20 5.16 -15.26
N TYR A 96 2.57 5.86 -14.30
CA TYR A 96 3.32 6.61 -13.31
C TYR A 96 4.12 5.68 -12.40
N GLN A 97 3.43 4.66 -11.87
CA GLN A 97 3.95 3.68 -10.92
C GLN A 97 5.01 2.76 -11.54
N GLN A 98 4.93 2.48 -12.85
CA GLN A 98 5.89 1.65 -13.58
C GLN A 98 7.33 2.18 -13.45
N GLU A 99 7.50 3.50 -13.50
CA GLU A 99 8.81 4.14 -13.29
C GLU A 99 9.38 3.78 -11.90
N ALA A 100 8.54 3.80 -10.86
CA ALA A 100 8.98 3.49 -9.50
C ALA A 100 9.36 2.00 -9.37
N VAL A 101 8.58 1.10 -9.98
CA VAL A 101 8.88 -0.34 -10.02
C VAL A 101 10.25 -0.60 -10.66
N GLU A 102 10.51 0.01 -11.82
CA GLU A 102 11.76 -0.17 -12.56
C GLU A 102 12.95 0.44 -11.83
N ARG A 103 12.83 1.70 -11.39
CA ARG A 103 13.90 2.42 -10.68
C ARG A 103 14.28 1.74 -9.37
N LEU A 104 13.29 1.31 -8.60
CA LEU A 104 13.51 0.68 -7.29
C LEU A 104 13.75 -0.84 -7.39
N ARG A 105 13.55 -1.43 -8.57
CA ARG A 105 13.63 -2.88 -8.82
C ARG A 105 12.71 -3.67 -7.90
N LEU A 106 11.45 -3.26 -7.83
CA LEU A 106 10.47 -3.91 -6.96
C LEU A 106 10.12 -5.32 -7.51
N PRO A 107 10.19 -6.38 -6.69
CA PRO A 107 9.86 -7.74 -7.10
C PRO A 107 8.37 -8.05 -6.95
N PHE A 108 7.55 -7.01 -6.71
CA PHE A 108 6.11 -7.10 -6.51
C PHE A 108 5.41 -5.96 -7.27
N PRO A 109 4.13 -6.14 -7.65
CA PRO A 109 3.38 -5.14 -8.37
C PRO A 109 2.90 -3.98 -7.49
N ILE A 110 2.72 -2.83 -8.14
CA ILE A 110 1.94 -1.72 -7.61
C ILE A 110 0.59 -1.70 -8.33
N LEU A 111 -0.48 -1.60 -7.55
CA LEU A 111 -1.86 -1.48 -8.00
C LEU A 111 -2.22 0.00 -8.12
N SER A 112 -2.85 0.35 -9.25
CA SER A 112 -3.31 1.71 -9.51
C SER A 112 -4.77 1.86 -9.10
N ASP A 113 -5.02 2.70 -8.09
CA ASP A 113 -6.37 3.16 -7.73
C ASP A 113 -6.56 4.62 -8.20
N GLU A 114 -6.15 4.91 -9.44
CA GLU A 114 -6.18 6.26 -10.03
C GLU A 114 -7.54 6.97 -9.84
N HIS A 115 -8.63 6.23 -10.06
CA HIS A 115 -9.98 6.75 -9.95
C HIS A 115 -10.56 6.69 -8.54
N GLY A 116 -9.82 6.19 -7.55
CA GLY A 116 -10.26 6.08 -6.16
C GLY A 116 -11.33 5.02 -5.91
N SER A 117 -11.67 4.19 -6.90
CA SER A 117 -12.80 3.25 -6.79
C SER A 117 -12.62 2.26 -5.64
N PHE A 118 -11.41 1.76 -5.41
CA PHE A 118 -11.15 0.84 -4.28
C PHE A 118 -11.07 1.59 -2.95
N SER A 119 -10.29 2.66 -2.89
CA SER A 119 -10.10 3.43 -1.65
C SER A 119 -11.39 4.07 -1.15
N GLU A 120 -12.24 4.58 -2.04
CA GLU A 120 -13.53 5.16 -1.67
C GLU A 120 -14.53 4.07 -1.23
N ALA A 121 -14.59 2.94 -1.94
CA ALA A 121 -15.47 1.83 -1.57
C ALA A 121 -15.10 1.19 -0.23
N PHE A 122 -13.80 1.16 0.11
CA PHE A 122 -13.31 0.63 1.39
C PHE A 122 -13.13 1.71 2.48
N ALA A 123 -13.45 2.97 2.16
CA ALA A 123 -13.26 4.13 3.01
C ALA A 123 -11.84 4.25 3.59
N LEU A 124 -10.82 4.08 2.73
CA LEU A 124 -9.43 4.28 3.13
C LEU A 124 -9.17 5.78 3.43
N PRO A 125 -8.41 6.08 4.49
CA PRO A 125 -8.13 7.45 4.87
C PRO A 125 -7.26 8.14 3.80
N SER A 126 -7.58 9.41 3.52
CA SER A 126 -6.91 10.22 2.50
C SER A 126 -6.64 11.64 2.98
N PHE A 127 -5.85 12.38 2.21
CA PHE A 127 -5.64 13.82 2.35
C PHE A 127 -5.52 14.46 0.96
N THR A 128 -5.69 15.78 0.90
CA THR A 128 -5.69 16.52 -0.36
C THR A 128 -4.61 17.59 -0.33
N THR A 129 -3.86 17.70 -1.43
CA THR A 129 -2.97 18.83 -1.67
C THR A 129 -2.75 19.07 -3.15
N GLY A 130 -2.51 20.32 -3.55
CA GLY A 130 -2.32 20.68 -4.96
C GLY A 130 -3.52 20.37 -5.86
N GLY A 131 -4.73 20.24 -5.29
CA GLY A 131 -5.95 19.86 -6.01
C GLY A 131 -6.14 18.35 -6.21
N GLU A 132 -5.21 17.53 -5.72
CA GLU A 132 -5.22 16.07 -5.89
C GLU A 132 -5.39 15.34 -4.55
N SER A 133 -6.04 14.17 -4.57
CA SER A 133 -6.21 13.31 -3.40
C SER A 133 -5.13 12.23 -3.33
N TYR A 134 -4.63 11.97 -2.12
CA TYR A 134 -3.63 10.96 -1.80
C TYR A 134 -4.09 10.11 -0.63
N LEU A 135 -3.66 8.84 -0.58
CA LEU A 135 -3.99 7.96 0.53
C LEU A 135 -3.04 8.18 1.69
N LYS A 136 -3.54 8.04 2.93
CA LYS A 136 -2.67 7.94 4.10
C LYS A 136 -2.02 6.57 4.12
N ARG A 137 -0.79 6.53 4.65
CA ARG A 137 0.00 5.30 4.74
C ARG A 137 -0.63 4.31 5.70
N LEU A 138 -0.90 3.10 5.23
CA LEU A 138 -1.43 1.97 5.99
C LEU A 138 -1.03 0.67 5.32
N THR A 139 -1.08 -0.43 6.06
CA THR A 139 -0.95 -1.77 5.46
C THR A 139 -2.10 -2.66 5.91
N LEU A 140 -2.75 -3.32 4.96
CA LEU A 140 -3.73 -4.36 5.24
C LEU A 140 -3.05 -5.73 5.07
N MET A 141 -3.13 -6.56 6.11
CA MET A 141 -2.91 -8.00 5.96
C MET A 141 -4.22 -8.61 5.51
N LEU A 142 -4.17 -9.35 4.41
CA LEU A 142 -5.32 -9.95 3.77
C LEU A 142 -5.18 -11.46 3.76
N ARG A 143 -6.30 -12.17 3.93
CA ARG A 143 -6.36 -13.62 3.77
C ARG A 143 -7.67 -13.95 3.05
N ASP A 144 -7.56 -14.69 1.94
CA ASP A 144 -8.72 -15.20 1.19
C ASP A 144 -9.74 -14.10 0.80
N GLY A 145 -9.26 -12.89 0.49
CA GLY A 145 -10.10 -11.75 0.11
C GLY A 145 -10.68 -10.94 1.28
N GLU A 146 -10.32 -11.26 2.51
CA GLU A 146 -10.76 -10.60 3.74
C GLU A 146 -9.60 -9.91 4.46
N VAL A 147 -9.90 -8.90 5.27
CA VAL A 147 -8.93 -8.29 6.18
C VAL A 147 -8.62 -9.26 7.32
N GLU A 148 -7.34 -9.58 7.51
CA GLU A 148 -6.82 -10.35 8.64
C GLU A 148 -6.28 -9.42 9.74
N TRP A 149 -5.60 -8.34 9.35
CA TRP A 149 -5.02 -7.35 10.28
C TRP A 149 -4.81 -6.00 9.59
N VAL A 150 -4.70 -4.93 10.39
CA VAL A 150 -4.47 -3.56 9.91
C VAL A 150 -3.30 -2.94 10.66
N PHE A 151 -2.37 -2.35 9.91
CA PHE A 151 -1.33 -1.47 10.42
C PHE A 151 -1.67 -0.03 10.06
N TYR A 152 -2.18 0.73 11.03
CA TYR A 152 -2.48 2.14 10.86
C TYR A 152 -2.51 2.85 12.22
N PRO A 153 -1.84 4.02 12.37
CA PRO A 153 -0.94 4.64 11.39
C PRO A 153 0.40 3.91 11.29
N VAL A 154 1.04 3.97 10.12
CA VAL A 154 2.43 3.51 9.95
C VAL A 154 3.39 4.66 10.27
N MET A 155 4.05 4.58 11.42
CA MET A 155 4.88 5.66 11.97
C MET A 155 6.33 5.67 11.45
N ASP A 156 6.90 4.50 11.18
CA ASP A 156 8.24 4.34 10.62
C ASP A 156 8.17 3.60 9.27
N PRO A 157 8.02 4.33 8.15
CA PRO A 157 7.91 3.71 6.84
C PRO A 157 9.15 2.88 6.48
N ALA A 158 10.35 3.28 6.91
CA ALA A 158 11.59 2.56 6.58
C ALA A 158 11.70 1.23 7.33
N GLY A 159 11.22 1.17 8.57
CA GLY A 159 11.18 -0.05 9.39
C GLY A 159 9.95 -0.94 9.15
N HIS A 160 8.93 -0.45 8.44
CA HIS A 160 7.61 -1.08 8.42
C HIS A 160 7.61 -2.50 7.84
N ALA A 161 8.37 -2.78 6.78
CA ALA A 161 8.47 -4.14 6.25
C ALA A 161 9.00 -5.17 7.29
N GLY A 162 9.86 -4.72 8.21
CA GLY A 162 10.35 -5.54 9.32
C GLY A 162 9.26 -5.84 10.35
N GLU A 163 8.38 -4.86 10.61
CA GLU A 163 7.18 -5.04 11.45
C GLU A 163 6.22 -6.07 10.85
N ILE A 164 5.96 -5.99 9.54
CA ILE A 164 5.14 -6.98 8.82
C ILE A 164 5.73 -8.39 8.94
N LEU A 165 7.05 -8.53 8.71
CA LEU A 165 7.72 -9.82 8.83
C LEU A 165 7.67 -10.36 10.28
N ALA A 166 7.82 -9.49 11.29
CA ALA A 166 7.72 -9.88 12.68
C ALA A 166 6.31 -10.37 13.04
N TRP A 167 5.27 -9.70 12.53
CA TRP A 167 3.88 -10.13 12.69
C TRP A 167 3.63 -11.48 12.00
N LEU A 168 4.09 -11.66 10.76
CA LEU A 168 3.96 -12.91 10.01
C LEU A 168 4.60 -14.09 10.75
N LYS A 169 5.71 -13.87 11.47
CA LYS A 169 6.38 -14.91 12.27
C LYS A 169 5.62 -15.30 13.54
N GLN A 170 4.77 -14.41 14.06
CA GLN A 170 3.96 -14.67 15.25
C GLN A 170 2.64 -15.37 14.89
N GLU A 171 2.11 -15.10 13.70
CA GLU A 171 0.84 -15.62 13.16
C GLU A 171 1.02 -16.82 12.20
N ALA A 172 2.21 -17.45 12.21
CA ALA A 172 2.57 -18.63 11.41
C ALA A 172 2.41 -19.93 12.19
#